data_AF-S4W4Z5-F1
#
_entry.id   AF-S4W4Z5-F1
#
_cell.length_a   1.000
_cell.length_b   1.000
_cell.length_c   1.000
_cell.angle_alpha   90.00
_cell.angle_beta   90.00
_cell.angle_gamma   90.00
#
_symmetry.space_group_name_H-M   'P 1'
#
loop_
_entity.id
_entity.type
_entity.pdbx_description
1 polymer ?
#
loop_
_entity_poly.entity_id
_entity_poly.type
_entity_poly.pdbx_seq_one_letter_code
_entity_poly.pdbx_strand_id
1 'polypeptide(L)'
;LPELVHDNGLGAKFELRDILSLEPGMSPMEIWCNESQERYVLGVAQSDLDLFKKICERERAPYAVVGVATSEQRLVLSDKLLGSTPIDLEMSVLFGKPPKMVRKDHSKELLLKPVSIESSVTFEDALSRVLQLPSVGSKSFLITIGDRTVTGLIDRDQ
;
A
#
# COMPACT_ATOMS: atom_id res chain seq x y z
N LEU A 1 5.00 7.28 -6.82
CA LEU A 1 6.11 7.88 -7.59
C LEU A 1 6.60 9.20 -7.01
N PRO A 2 5.74 10.22 -6.78
CA PRO A 2 6.20 11.51 -6.25
C PRO A 2 6.87 11.42 -4.86
N GLU A 3 6.36 10.57 -3.96
CA GLU A 3 6.95 10.38 -2.63
C GLU A 3 8.40 9.88 -2.68
N LEU A 4 8.69 8.90 -3.55
CA LEU A 4 10.04 8.32 -3.72
C LEU A 4 11.10 9.41 -4.00
N VAL A 5 10.78 10.36 -4.89
CA VAL A 5 11.72 11.44 -5.23
C VAL A 5 11.69 12.58 -4.21
N HIS A 6 10.51 12.88 -3.64
CA HIS A 6 10.37 13.92 -2.61
C HIS A 6 11.18 13.60 -1.35
N ASP A 7 11.14 12.35 -0.89
CA ASP A 7 11.85 11.89 0.31
C ASP A 7 13.38 11.99 0.16
N ASN A 8 13.87 12.06 -1.09
CA ASN A 8 15.28 12.25 -1.42
C ASN A 8 15.61 13.70 -1.83
N GLY A 9 14.67 14.64 -1.70
CA GLY A 9 14.86 16.05 -2.04
C GLY A 9 14.97 16.32 -3.55
N LEU A 10 14.48 15.41 -4.38
CA LEU A 10 14.52 15.46 -5.85
C LEU A 10 13.14 15.77 -6.43
N GLY A 11 13.12 16.25 -7.68
CA GLY A 11 11.94 16.18 -8.55
C GLY A 11 12.04 15.01 -9.53
N ALA A 12 11.16 14.99 -10.51
CA ALA A 12 11.18 13.98 -11.55
C ALA A 12 10.46 14.40 -12.82
N LYS A 13 10.92 13.84 -13.94
CA LYS A 13 10.23 13.88 -15.22
C LYS A 13 9.83 12.46 -15.60
N PHE A 14 8.53 12.26 -15.74
CA PHE A 14 7.92 10.98 -16.11
C PHE A 14 7.28 11.07 -17.49
N GLU A 15 7.27 9.95 -18.19
CA GLU A 15 6.51 9.77 -19.41
C GLU A 15 5.36 8.80 -19.13
N LEU A 16 4.13 9.29 -19.34
CA LEU A 16 2.91 8.53 -19.11
C LEU A 16 2.85 7.27 -19.96
N ARG A 17 3.29 7.34 -21.22
CA ARG A 17 3.18 6.24 -22.19
C ARG A 17 4.27 5.17 -22.04
N ASP A 18 5.23 5.39 -21.16
CA ASP A 18 6.23 4.38 -20.80
C ASP A 18 5.69 3.46 -19.66
N ILE A 19 4.58 3.82 -18.99
CA ILE A 19 3.91 2.98 -17.99
C ILE A 19 3.20 1.80 -18.69
N LEU A 20 3.45 0.58 -18.20
CA LEU A 20 2.73 -0.61 -18.68
C LEU A 20 1.24 -0.49 -18.35
N SER A 21 0.39 -0.49 -19.39
CA SER A 21 -1.07 -0.48 -19.25
C SER A 21 -1.67 -1.69 -19.96
N LEU A 22 -2.63 -2.33 -19.31
CA LEU A 22 -3.47 -3.38 -19.91
C LEU A 22 -4.75 -2.81 -20.55
N GLU A 23 -5.08 -1.56 -20.24
CA GLU A 23 -6.29 -0.88 -20.72
C GLU A 23 -5.89 0.37 -21.53
N PRO A 24 -5.87 0.29 -22.87
CA PRO A 24 -5.40 1.39 -23.71
C PRO A 24 -6.35 2.60 -23.70
N GLY A 25 -7.60 2.41 -23.30
CA GLY A 25 -8.61 3.47 -23.23
C GLY A 25 -8.51 4.40 -22.02
N MET A 26 -7.61 4.11 -21.07
CA MET A 26 -7.48 4.92 -19.86
C MET A 26 -6.96 6.34 -20.17
N SER A 27 -7.61 7.31 -19.56
CA SER A 27 -7.18 8.70 -19.49
C SER A 27 -5.86 8.84 -18.70
N PRO A 28 -5.14 9.96 -18.85
CA PRO A 28 -3.93 10.22 -18.06
C PRO A 28 -4.15 10.13 -16.53
N MET A 29 -5.31 10.59 -16.05
CA MET A 29 -5.67 10.51 -14.65
C MET A 29 -5.84 9.05 -14.21
N GLU A 30 -6.53 8.23 -15.01
CA GLU A 30 -6.73 6.81 -14.70
C GLU A 30 -5.40 6.06 -14.70
N ILE A 31 -4.52 6.28 -15.68
CA ILE A 31 -3.19 5.64 -15.72
C ILE A 31 -2.36 6.03 -14.48
N TRP A 32 -2.40 7.29 -14.06
CA TRP A 32 -1.55 7.79 -12.97
C TRP A 32 -2.09 7.48 -11.56
N CYS A 33 -3.42 7.49 -11.39
CA CYS A 33 -4.06 7.42 -10.07
C CYS A 33 -4.74 6.07 -9.78
N ASN A 34 -4.79 5.11 -10.72
CA ASN A 34 -5.35 3.80 -10.41
C ASN A 34 -4.57 3.08 -9.29
N GLU A 35 -5.29 2.24 -8.54
CA GLU A 35 -4.75 1.39 -7.46
C GLU A 35 -4.60 -0.07 -7.92
N SER A 36 -4.20 -0.29 -9.18
CA SER A 36 -3.84 -1.64 -9.64
C SER A 36 -2.77 -2.26 -8.72
N GLN A 37 -2.93 -3.55 -8.45
CA GLN A 37 -2.13 -4.30 -7.47
C GLN A 37 -0.77 -4.74 -8.04
N GLU A 38 0.07 -5.34 -7.18
CA GLU A 38 1.38 -5.93 -7.53
C GLU A 38 2.39 -4.98 -8.21
N ARG A 39 2.37 -3.68 -7.86
CA ARG A 39 3.29 -2.68 -8.42
C ARG A 39 4.24 -2.13 -7.38
N TYR A 40 5.49 -1.94 -7.79
CA TYR A 40 6.56 -1.36 -6.98
C TYR A 40 7.25 -0.25 -7.76
N VAL A 41 7.74 0.75 -7.04
CA VAL A 41 8.52 1.87 -7.61
C VAL A 41 9.90 1.87 -6.98
N LEU A 42 10.94 1.95 -7.82
CA LEU A 42 12.34 1.88 -7.37
C LEU A 42 13.18 2.91 -8.13
N GLY A 43 14.17 3.48 -7.45
CA GLY A 43 15.24 4.24 -8.08
C GLY A 43 16.41 3.32 -8.40
N VAL A 44 16.89 3.32 -9.64
CA VAL A 44 18.05 2.53 -10.09
C VAL A 44 19.05 3.47 -10.73
N ALA A 45 20.33 3.34 -10.38
CA ALA A 45 21.38 4.12 -11.03
C ALA A 45 21.49 3.73 -12.51
N GLN A 46 21.79 4.70 -13.38
CA GLN A 46 21.89 4.44 -14.82
C GLN A 46 22.92 3.36 -15.16
N SER A 47 24.01 3.26 -14.39
CA SER A 47 25.04 2.23 -14.54
C SER A 47 24.54 0.81 -14.25
N ASP A 48 23.49 0.68 -13.43
CA ASP A 48 22.98 -0.60 -12.94
C ASP A 48 21.73 -1.06 -13.69
N LEU A 49 21.21 -0.24 -14.62
CA LEU A 49 19.99 -0.52 -15.36
C LEU A 49 20.08 -1.81 -16.17
N ASP A 50 21.22 -2.08 -16.79
CA ASP A 50 21.44 -3.32 -17.56
C ASP A 50 21.44 -4.56 -16.66
N LEU A 51 21.96 -4.44 -15.44
CA LEU A 51 21.91 -5.51 -14.45
C LEU A 51 20.47 -5.75 -14.00
N PHE A 52 19.74 -4.68 -13.67
CA PHE A 52 18.34 -4.74 -13.28
C PHE A 52 17.48 -5.41 -14.36
N LYS A 53 17.65 -5.02 -15.62
CA LYS A 53 16.96 -5.63 -16.77
C LYS A 53 17.19 -7.14 -16.85
N LYS A 54 18.45 -7.60 -16.72
CA LYS A 54 18.78 -9.03 -16.75
C LYS A 54 18.10 -9.81 -15.62
N ILE A 55 18.00 -9.21 -14.43
CA ILE A 55 17.29 -9.82 -13.29
C ILE A 55 15.80 -9.93 -13.60
N CYS A 56 15.15 -8.86 -14.07
CA CYS A 56 13.74 -8.87 -14.42
C CYS A 56 13.40 -9.89 -15.53
N GLU A 57 14.22 -9.98 -16.58
CA GLU A 57 14.05 -10.94 -17.67
C GLU A 57 14.19 -12.39 -17.18
N ARG A 58 15.15 -12.66 -16.29
CA ARG A 58 15.33 -13.98 -15.67
C ARG A 58 14.12 -14.39 -14.83
N GLU A 59 13.59 -13.48 -14.02
CA GLU A 59 12.44 -13.74 -13.13
C GLU A 59 11.09 -13.60 -13.82
N ARG A 60 11.05 -13.17 -15.09
CA ARG A 60 9.82 -12.84 -15.83
C ARG A 60 8.99 -11.79 -15.10
N ALA A 61 9.65 -10.85 -14.44
CA ALA A 61 9.04 -9.73 -13.75
C ALA A 61 8.89 -8.56 -14.74
N PRO A 62 7.67 -8.18 -15.14
CA PRO A 62 7.46 -7.02 -16.00
C PRO A 62 7.97 -5.75 -15.32
N TYR A 63 8.63 -4.89 -16.08
CA TYR A 63 9.13 -3.61 -15.59
C TYR A 63 9.03 -2.55 -16.68
N ALA A 64 9.06 -1.28 -16.27
CA ALA A 64 9.18 -0.15 -17.17
C ALA A 64 10.02 0.96 -16.55
N VAL A 65 10.88 1.58 -17.37
CA VAL A 65 11.56 2.82 -17.01
C VAL A 65 10.63 3.96 -17.39
N VAL A 66 9.97 4.53 -16.39
CA VAL A 66 8.88 5.51 -16.60
C VAL A 66 9.33 6.96 -16.48
N GLY A 67 10.57 7.21 -16.07
CA GLY A 67 11.08 8.56 -15.88
C GLY A 67 12.45 8.61 -15.24
N VAL A 68 12.90 9.84 -14.99
CA VAL A 68 14.20 10.15 -14.38
C VAL A 68 14.03 11.13 -13.22
N ALA A 69 14.79 10.93 -12.15
CA ALA A 69 14.87 11.88 -11.06
C ALA A 69 15.69 13.12 -11.48
N THR A 70 15.31 14.28 -10.98
CA THR A 70 15.95 15.56 -11.31
C THR A 70 16.33 16.34 -10.07
N SER A 71 17.38 17.14 -10.14
CA SER A 71 17.76 18.06 -9.05
C SER A 71 16.75 19.20 -8.88
N GLU A 72 16.09 19.61 -9.97
CA GLU A 72 14.97 20.54 -9.92
C GLU A 72 13.78 19.88 -9.20
N GLN A 73 13.27 20.49 -8.13
CA GLN A 73 12.16 19.98 -7.31
C GLN A 73 10.79 20.23 -7.95
N ARG A 74 10.63 19.73 -9.17
CA ARG A 74 9.41 19.82 -9.97
C ARG A 74 8.98 18.45 -10.44
N LEU A 75 7.68 18.20 -10.45
CA LEU A 75 7.08 16.99 -10.97
C LEU A 75 6.48 17.28 -12.35
N VAL A 76 7.01 16.64 -13.37
CA VAL A 76 6.52 16.74 -14.74
C VAL A 76 6.09 15.36 -15.22
N LEU A 77 4.88 15.26 -15.77
CA LEU A 77 4.37 14.08 -16.46
C LEU A 77 4.00 14.49 -17.88
N SER A 78 4.72 13.96 -18.87
CA SER A 78 4.43 14.14 -20.29
C SER A 78 3.59 13.00 -20.84
N ASP A 79 2.81 13.29 -21.88
CA ASP A 79 2.05 12.30 -22.64
C ASP A 79 2.40 12.42 -24.13
N LYS A 80 3.25 11.51 -24.64
CA LYS A 80 3.62 11.44 -26.06
C LYS A 80 2.44 11.17 -27.00
N LEU A 81 1.39 10.47 -26.54
CA LEU A 81 0.24 10.11 -27.38
C LEU A 81 -0.64 11.34 -27.65
N LEU A 82 -0.88 12.15 -26.62
CA LEU A 82 -1.74 13.33 -26.70
C LEU A 82 -0.96 14.63 -26.95
N GLY A 83 0.38 14.58 -26.90
CA GLY A 83 1.24 15.76 -27.04
C GLY A 83 1.03 16.79 -25.93
N SER A 84 0.66 16.34 -24.73
CA SER A 84 0.30 17.20 -23.59
C SER A 84 1.19 16.93 -22.38
N THR A 85 1.08 17.80 -21.37
CA THR A 85 1.77 17.65 -20.09
C THR A 85 0.73 17.62 -18.97
N PRO A 86 0.13 16.44 -18.66
CA PRO A 86 -0.94 16.35 -17.67
C PRO A 86 -0.57 16.85 -16.26
N ILE A 87 0.70 16.75 -15.87
CA ILE A 87 1.18 17.25 -14.57
C ILE A 87 2.42 18.10 -14.81
N ASP A 88 2.39 19.34 -14.31
CA ASP A 88 3.54 20.23 -14.28
C ASP A 88 3.47 21.12 -13.03
N LEU A 89 4.00 20.61 -11.92
CA LEU A 89 3.82 21.22 -10.58
C LEU A 89 5.12 21.23 -9.80
N GLU A 90 5.32 22.26 -8.97
CA GLU A 90 6.38 22.23 -7.95
C GLU A 90 6.06 21.21 -6.87
N MET A 91 7.10 20.54 -6.34
CA MET A 91 6.92 19.53 -5.27
C MET A 91 6.33 20.15 -4.01
N SER A 92 6.66 21.42 -3.74
CA SER A 92 6.10 22.22 -2.64
C SER A 92 4.59 22.40 -2.71
N VAL A 93 4.03 22.50 -3.92
CA VAL A 93 2.60 22.65 -4.17
C VAL A 93 1.90 21.32 -3.97
N LEU A 94 2.47 20.23 -4.48
CA LEU A 94 1.90 18.89 -4.36
C LEU A 94 1.91 18.38 -2.91
N PHE A 95 3.01 18.60 -2.18
CA PHE A 95 3.19 18.16 -0.79
C PHE A 95 2.91 19.25 0.24
N GLY A 96 2.34 20.38 -0.19
CA GLY A 96 1.96 21.47 0.69
C GLY A 96 0.97 20.98 1.75
N LYS A 97 1.39 21.01 3.03
CA LYS A 97 0.57 20.50 4.12
C LYS A 97 -0.38 21.60 4.61
N PRO A 98 -1.71 21.36 4.65
CA PRO A 98 -2.60 22.24 5.36
C PRO A 98 -2.24 22.28 6.86
N PRO A 99 -2.70 23.29 7.62
CA PRO A 99 -2.49 23.36 9.06
C PRO A 99 -2.88 22.05 9.74
N LYS A 100 -2.07 21.61 10.71
CA LYS A 100 -2.34 20.36 11.45
C LYS A 100 -3.69 20.45 12.15
N MET A 101 -4.48 19.38 12.05
CA MET A 101 -5.74 19.27 12.77
C MET A 101 -5.50 19.33 14.28
N VAL A 102 -6.13 20.29 14.95
CA VAL A 102 -6.16 20.36 16.42
C VAL A 102 -7.50 19.78 16.87
N ARG A 103 -7.46 18.59 17.46
CA ARG A 103 -8.64 17.99 18.09
C ARG A 103 -8.66 18.37 19.57
N LYS A 104 -9.75 18.98 20.01
CA LYS A 104 -10.09 19.14 21.42
C LYS A 104 -11.24 18.19 21.71
N ASP A 105 -11.02 17.24 22.60
CA ASP A 105 -12.07 16.38 23.12
C ASP A 105 -12.12 16.46 24.64
N HIS A 106 -13.09 15.75 25.20
CA HIS A 106 -13.18 15.53 26.63
C HIS A 106 -13.40 14.05 26.88
N SER A 107 -12.64 13.50 27.83
CA SER A 107 -12.91 12.16 28.33
C SER A 107 -14.30 12.12 28.94
N LYS A 108 -15.13 11.19 28.45
CA LYS A 108 -16.45 10.93 29.01
C LYS A 108 -16.35 9.74 29.94
N GLU A 109 -16.77 9.91 31.18
CA GLU A 109 -16.92 8.78 32.09
C GLU A 109 -17.96 7.79 31.54
N LEU A 110 -17.57 6.53 31.45
CA LEU A 110 -18.49 5.47 31.05
C LEU A 110 -19.34 5.08 32.25
N LEU A 111 -20.65 5.27 32.15
CA LEU A 111 -21.62 4.74 33.11
C LEU A 111 -21.82 3.25 32.83
N LEU A 112 -20.91 2.42 33.36
CA LEU A 112 -20.97 0.97 33.25
C LEU A 112 -21.78 0.37 34.39
N LYS A 113 -22.60 -0.63 34.08
CA LYS A 113 -23.23 -1.46 35.09
C LYS A 113 -22.22 -2.52 35.57
N PRO A 114 -22.21 -2.88 36.86
CA PRO A 114 -21.47 -4.04 37.32
C PRO A 114 -21.84 -5.28 36.50
N VAL A 115 -20.85 -6.15 36.25
CA VAL A 115 -21.11 -7.42 35.59
C VAL A 115 -22.06 -8.22 36.48
N SER A 116 -23.20 -8.60 35.93
CA SER A 116 -24.20 -9.44 36.59
C SER A 116 -24.41 -10.68 35.74
N ILE A 117 -24.23 -11.85 36.34
CA ILE A 117 -24.51 -13.14 35.71
C ILE A 117 -25.83 -13.62 36.31
N GLU A 118 -26.77 -13.99 35.46
CA GLU A 118 -28.04 -14.53 35.92
C GLU A 118 -27.82 -15.82 36.72
N SER A 119 -28.49 -15.97 37.86
CA SER A 119 -28.36 -17.15 38.73
C SER A 119 -28.75 -18.47 38.06
N SER A 120 -29.43 -18.39 36.90
CA SER A 120 -29.80 -19.51 36.03
C SER A 120 -28.64 -20.06 35.20
N VAL A 121 -27.57 -19.28 35.00
CA VAL A 121 -26.40 -19.70 34.22
C VAL A 121 -25.52 -20.60 35.08
N THR A 122 -25.47 -21.88 34.73
CA THR A 122 -24.55 -22.83 35.35
C THR A 122 -23.15 -22.71 34.73
N PHE A 123 -22.15 -23.28 35.40
CA PHE A 123 -20.80 -23.34 34.85
C PHE A 123 -20.76 -24.06 33.50
N GLU A 124 -21.51 -25.15 33.34
CA GLU A 124 -21.58 -25.95 32.12
C GLU A 124 -22.18 -25.15 30.96
N ASP A 125 -23.25 -24.38 31.21
CA ASP A 125 -23.86 -23.49 30.21
C ASP A 125 -22.90 -22.37 29.81
N ALA A 126 -22.26 -21.71 30.79
CA ALA A 126 -21.27 -20.68 30.51
C ALA A 126 -20.08 -21.21 29.70
N LEU A 127 -19.54 -22.37 30.07
CA LEU A 127 -18.44 -23.02 29.35
C LEU A 127 -18.83 -23.34 27.90
N SER A 128 -20.03 -23.92 27.70
CA SER A 128 -20.54 -24.23 26.36
C SER A 128 -20.66 -22.98 25.49
N ARG A 129 -21.24 -21.90 26.04
CA ARG A 129 -21.39 -20.62 25.32
C ARG A 129 -20.04 -19.98 25.00
N VAL A 130 -19.11 -19.97 25.94
CA VAL A 130 -17.78 -19.39 25.77
C VAL A 130 -16.99 -20.15 24.69
N LEU A 131 -17.00 -21.48 24.69
CA LEU A 131 -16.29 -22.27 23.67
C LEU A 131 -16.90 -22.17 22.27
N GLN A 132 -18.21 -21.89 22.18
CA GLN A 132 -18.91 -21.65 20.91
C GLN A 132 -18.80 -20.20 20.43
N LEU A 133 -18.33 -19.27 21.28
CA LEU A 133 -18.13 -17.89 20.88
C LEU A 133 -17.03 -17.83 19.81
N PRO A 134 -17.27 -17.27 18.61
CA PRO A 134 -16.29 -17.29 17.52
C PRO A 134 -14.95 -16.65 17.86
N SER A 135 -14.90 -15.70 18.80
CA SER A 135 -13.65 -15.11 19.28
C SER A 135 -12.81 -16.08 20.11
N VAL A 136 -13.42 -17.07 20.78
CA VAL A 136 -12.74 -18.06 21.63
C VAL A 136 -12.55 -19.40 20.91
N GLY A 137 -13.57 -19.89 20.21
CA GLY A 137 -13.56 -21.20 19.55
C GLY A 137 -12.40 -21.39 18.56
N SER A 138 -12.20 -22.64 18.11
CA SER A 138 -11.07 -22.99 17.23
C SER A 138 -10.95 -22.08 16.00
N LYS A 139 -9.73 -21.60 15.73
CA LYS A 139 -9.39 -20.81 14.54
C LYS A 139 -8.77 -21.64 13.43
N SER A 140 -8.86 -22.97 13.51
CA SER A 140 -8.25 -23.87 12.53
C SER A 140 -8.65 -23.53 11.08
N PHE A 141 -9.88 -23.06 10.86
CA PHE A 141 -10.37 -22.66 9.54
C PHE A 141 -9.69 -21.39 8.97
N LEU A 142 -9.12 -20.53 9.84
CA LEU A 142 -8.31 -19.38 9.42
C LEU A 142 -6.83 -19.75 9.29
N ILE A 143 -6.38 -20.75 10.04
CA ILE A 143 -4.97 -21.17 10.10
C ILE A 143 -4.62 -22.03 8.88
N THR A 144 -5.46 -23.01 8.56
CA THR A 144 -5.15 -24.06 7.57
C THR A 144 -5.33 -23.66 6.11
N ILE A 145 -5.98 -22.53 5.84
CA ILE A 145 -6.15 -21.99 4.48
C ILE A 145 -4.89 -21.33 3.93
N GLY A 146 -3.95 -20.94 4.79
CA GLY A 146 -2.64 -20.41 4.42
C GLY A 146 -1.54 -21.44 4.63
N ASP A 147 -0.62 -21.54 3.67
CA ASP A 147 0.62 -22.30 3.86
C ASP A 147 1.45 -21.67 5.00
N ARG A 148 1.99 -22.51 5.89
CA ARG A 148 2.78 -22.09 7.06
C ARG A 148 4.15 -22.74 7.12
N THR A 149 4.62 -23.28 6.00
CA THR A 149 5.86 -24.06 5.92
C THR A 149 6.76 -23.65 4.75
N VAL A 150 6.21 -22.91 3.76
CA VAL A 150 6.99 -22.31 2.68
C VAL A 150 8.12 -21.45 3.26
N THR A 151 9.32 -21.53 2.66
CA THR A 151 10.66 -21.10 3.14
C THR A 151 11.45 -22.12 3.96
N GLY A 152 10.81 -23.07 4.66
CA GLY A 152 11.50 -24.09 5.47
C GLY A 152 12.19 -23.56 6.74
N LEU A 153 11.91 -22.30 7.12
CA LEU A 153 12.52 -21.61 8.27
C LEU A 153 11.53 -21.37 9.42
N ILE A 154 10.47 -22.19 9.51
CA ILE A 154 9.42 -22.03 10.51
C ILE A 154 9.74 -22.89 11.74
N ASP A 155 10.07 -22.24 12.85
CA ASP A 155 10.33 -22.89 14.14
C ASP A 155 9.04 -23.19 14.93
N ARG A 156 8.03 -22.31 14.83
CA ARG A 156 6.74 -22.45 15.52
C ARG A 156 5.59 -21.80 14.72
N ASP A 157 4.49 -22.53 14.55
CA ASP A 157 3.19 -22.01 14.09
C ASP A 157 2.11 -22.08 15.20
N GLN A 158 0.93 -21.50 14.92
CA GLN A 158 -0.21 -21.37 15.85
C GLN A 158 -0.73 -22.72 16.36
#